data_AF-A0A4Y9A7D8-F1
#
_entry.id   AF-A0A4Y9A7D8-F1
#
_cell.length_a   1.000
_cell.length_b   1.000
_cell.length_c   1.000
_cell.angle_alpha   90.00
_cell.angle_beta   90.00
_cell.angle_gamma   90.00
#
_symmetry.space_group_name_H-M   'P 1'
#
loop_
_entity.id
_entity.type
_entity.pdbx_description
1 polymer ?
#
loop_
_entity_poly.entity_id
_entity_poly.type
_entity_poly.pdbx_seq_one_letter_code
_entity_poly.pdbx_strand_id
1 'polypeptide(L)'
;TLKYTSPKECKDCPLANEELCQKVFKMKITKDLRRYTAPARGSKAWEEIYKRRSAVERVNAYLKEFFQLDNVRYRKGKRAKIHFDMATLIYNASKLAADRINAQLYQSQAA
;
A
#
# COMPACT_ATOMS: atom_id res chain seq x y z
N THR A 1 -4.17 -20.21 -1.00
CA THR A 1 -2.80 -20.73 -1.20
C THR A 1 -2.17 -20.03 -2.38
N LEU A 2 -0.97 -19.48 -2.21
CA LEU A 2 -0.24 -18.80 -3.28
C LEU A 2 0.43 -19.83 -4.19
N LYS A 3 0.49 -19.55 -5.50
CA LYS A 3 1.16 -20.39 -6.49
C LYS A 3 2.40 -19.66 -6.98
N TYR A 4 3.53 -20.34 -6.95
CA TYR A 4 4.81 -19.83 -7.45
C TYR A 4 5.33 -20.74 -8.57
N THR A 5 5.76 -20.12 -9.66
CA THR A 5 6.52 -20.75 -10.75
C THR A 5 7.99 -20.37 -10.59
N SER A 6 8.90 -21.33 -10.66
CA SER A 6 10.34 -21.14 -10.39
C SER A 6 10.70 -20.49 -9.04
N PRO A 7 10.25 -21.03 -7.88
CA PRO A 7 10.69 -20.53 -6.58
C PRO A 7 12.16 -20.90 -6.31
N LYS A 8 12.81 -20.17 -5.39
CA LYS A 8 14.19 -20.42 -4.92
C LYS A 8 14.45 -21.82 -4.36
N GLU A 9 13.39 -22.59 -4.10
CA GLU A 9 13.42 -23.98 -3.64
C GLU A 9 13.65 -24.97 -4.80
N CYS A 10 13.55 -24.50 -6.06
CA CYS A 10 13.76 -25.28 -7.28
C CYS A 10 15.24 -25.32 -7.71
N LYS A 11 16.19 -25.41 -6.74
CA LYS A 11 17.63 -25.34 -7.04
C LYS A 11 18.15 -26.52 -7.84
N ASP A 12 17.60 -27.72 -7.58
CA ASP A 12 18.05 -28.97 -8.19
C ASP A 12 17.23 -29.34 -9.43
N CYS A 13 16.38 -28.43 -9.93
CA CYS A 13 15.59 -28.71 -11.11
C CYS A 13 16.45 -28.49 -12.37
N PRO A 14 16.61 -29.52 -13.23
CA PRO A 14 17.41 -29.38 -14.45
C PRO A 14 16.84 -28.32 -15.41
N LEU A 15 15.53 -28.06 -15.32
CA LEU A 15 14.81 -27.06 -16.12
C LEU A 15 14.76 -25.67 -15.46
N ALA A 16 15.47 -25.44 -14.35
CA ALA A 16 15.41 -24.17 -13.61
C ALA A 16 15.98 -22.99 -14.42
N ASN A 17 17.02 -23.24 -15.22
CA ASN A 17 17.73 -22.21 -15.98
C ASN A 17 17.14 -21.98 -17.39
N GLU A 18 16.30 -22.88 -17.88
CA GLU A 18 15.82 -22.88 -19.26
C GLU A 18 14.43 -22.25 -19.42
N GLU A 19 13.90 -21.57 -18.39
CA GLU A 19 12.53 -21.02 -18.31
C GLU A 19 11.37 -22.05 -18.52
N LEU A 20 11.71 -23.31 -18.77
CA LEU A 20 10.80 -24.43 -19.05
C LEU A 20 10.25 -25.12 -17.79
N CYS A 21 10.63 -24.67 -16.59
CA CYS A 21 10.19 -25.29 -15.34
C CYS A 21 8.67 -25.08 -15.11
N GLN A 22 7.87 -26.12 -15.40
CA GLN A 22 6.41 -26.12 -15.18
C GLN A 22 5.99 -26.43 -13.73
N LYS A 23 6.95 -26.61 -12.80
CA LYS A 23 6.64 -27.02 -11.43
C LYS A 23 6.00 -25.86 -10.65
N VAL A 24 4.75 -26.06 -10.23
CA VAL A 24 4.01 -25.08 -9.44
C VAL A 24 4.08 -25.42 -7.96
N PHE A 25 4.67 -24.54 -7.17
CA PHE A 25 4.72 -24.67 -5.71
C PHE A 25 3.54 -23.94 -5.08
N LYS A 26 2.75 -24.69 -4.31
CA LYS A 26 1.61 -24.15 -3.57
C LYS A 26 2.03 -23.89 -2.14
N MET A 27 2.06 -22.61 -1.77
CA MET A 27 2.45 -22.17 -0.43
C MET A 27 1.23 -21.66 0.33
N LYS A 28 1.09 -22.11 1.58
CA LYS A 28 0.14 -21.51 2.51
C LYS A 28 0.71 -20.17 2.99
N ILE A 29 -0.13 -19.13 3.00
CA ILE A 29 0.20 -17.79 3.48
C ILE A 29 0.68 -17.84 4.94
N THR A 30 0.10 -18.74 5.74
CA THR A 30 0.42 -18.93 7.16
C THR A 30 1.83 -19.44 7.43
N LYS A 31 2.57 -19.95 6.42
CA LYS A 31 3.94 -20.43 6.62
C LYS A 31 4.87 -19.29 7.03
N ASP A 32 4.69 -18.11 6.43
CA ASP A 32 5.36 -16.87 6.80
C ASP A 32 4.57 -15.71 6.19
N LEU A 33 3.87 -14.95 7.04
CA LEU A 33 3.01 -13.84 6.64
C LEU A 33 3.80 -12.69 5.99
N ARG A 34 5.07 -12.50 6.36
CA ARG A 34 5.91 -11.43 5.79
C ARG A 34 6.46 -11.80 4.42
N ARG A 35 6.71 -13.09 4.19
CA ARG A 35 7.27 -13.60 2.93
C ARG A 35 6.19 -13.94 1.90
N TYR A 36 5.10 -14.55 2.34
CA TYR A 36 4.03 -15.09 1.49
C TYR A 36 2.75 -14.26 1.65
N THR A 37 2.75 -13.04 1.13
CA THR A 37 1.59 -12.13 1.14
C THR A 37 0.60 -12.46 0.03
N ALA A 38 -0.67 -12.11 0.21
CA ALA A 38 -1.66 -12.06 -0.87
C ALA A 38 -1.94 -10.58 -1.21
N PRO A 39 -1.63 -10.11 -2.45
CA PRO A 39 -1.07 -10.83 -3.59
C PRO A 39 0.40 -11.24 -3.40
N ALA A 40 0.82 -12.27 -4.15
CA ALA A 40 2.17 -12.84 -4.07
C ALA A 40 3.22 -11.77 -4.37
N ARG A 41 4.18 -11.59 -3.46
CA ARG A 41 5.29 -10.66 -3.65
C ARG A 41 6.05 -10.97 -4.95
N GLY A 42 6.26 -9.95 -5.78
CA GLY A 42 6.87 -10.09 -7.12
C GLY A 42 5.88 -10.40 -8.25
N SER A 43 4.58 -10.57 -7.95
CA SER A 43 3.55 -10.58 -9.00
C SER A 43 3.25 -9.17 -9.51
N LYS A 44 2.73 -9.06 -10.74
CA LYS A 44 2.28 -7.77 -11.32
C LYS A 44 1.26 -7.07 -10.41
N ALA A 45 0.28 -7.82 -9.90
CA ALA A 45 -0.72 -7.29 -8.97
C ALA A 45 -0.09 -6.75 -7.67
N TRP A 46 0.94 -7.42 -7.14
CA TRP A 46 1.68 -6.90 -5.99
C TRP A 46 2.43 -5.62 -6.33
N GLU A 47 3.07 -5.56 -7.50
CA GLU A 47 3.82 -4.37 -7.95
C GLU A 47 2.91 -3.15 -8.14
N GLU A 48 1.74 -3.34 -8.74
CA GLU A 48 0.73 -2.28 -8.91
C GLU A 48 0.24 -1.71 -7.58
N ILE A 49 -0.04 -2.58 -6.60
CA ILE A 49 -0.41 -2.14 -5.25
C ILE A 49 0.78 -1.46 -4.55
N TYR A 50 1.98 -2.02 -4.70
CA TYR A 50 3.19 -1.48 -4.08
C TYR A 50 3.51 -0.07 -4.59
N LYS A 51 3.29 0.22 -5.88
CA LYS A 51 3.42 1.57 -6.46
C LYS A 51 2.53 2.61 -5.77
N ARG A 52 1.40 2.21 -5.17
CA ARG A 52 0.49 3.10 -4.43
C ARG A 52 0.97 3.40 -3.01
N ARG A 53 1.96 2.67 -2.47
CA ARG A 53 2.49 2.86 -1.10
C ARG A 53 2.96 4.29 -0.85
N SER A 54 3.69 4.88 -1.80
CA SER A 54 4.22 6.24 -1.65
C SER A 54 3.11 7.28 -1.48
N ALA A 55 1.91 7.05 -2.03
CA ALA A 55 0.77 7.92 -1.79
C ALA A 55 0.32 7.88 -0.32
N VAL A 56 0.29 6.69 0.29
CA VAL A 56 -0.05 6.52 1.72
C VAL A 56 1.02 7.17 2.61
N GLU A 57 2.30 7.03 2.26
CA GLU A 57 3.39 7.65 3.02
C GLU A 57 3.33 9.18 2.98
N ARG A 58 2.95 9.77 1.84
CA ARG A 58 2.69 11.22 1.75
C ARG A 58 1.54 11.66 2.65
N VAL A 59 0.44 10.92 2.68
CA VAL A 59 -0.70 11.23 3.58
C VAL A 59 -0.24 11.22 5.03
N ASN A 60 0.53 10.22 5.44
CA ASN A 60 1.05 10.14 6.80
C ASN A 60 1.99 11.31 7.12
N ALA A 61 2.86 11.71 6.18
CA ALA A 61 3.72 12.88 6.35
C ALA A 61 2.90 14.16 6.53
N TYR A 62 1.88 14.38 5.70
CA TYR A 62 1.00 15.55 5.82
C TYR A 62 0.24 15.60 7.13
N LEU A 63 -0.29 14.46 7.59
CA LEU A 63 -0.98 14.40 8.87
C LEU A 63 -0.03 14.70 10.04
N LYS A 64 1.25 14.31 9.95
CA LYS A 64 2.25 14.63 10.98
C LYS A 64 2.67 16.09 10.95
N GLU A 65 3.05 16.59 9.78
CA GLU A 65 3.65 17.92 9.61
C GLU A 65 2.59 19.03 9.60
N PHE A 66 1.53 18.90 8.80
CA PHE A 66 0.53 19.96 8.64
C PHE A 66 -0.60 19.88 9.67
N PHE A 67 -1.01 18.67 10.06
CA PHE A 67 -2.04 18.46 11.10
C PHE A 67 -1.45 18.28 12.50
N GLN A 68 -0.13 18.46 12.62
CA GLN A 68 0.59 18.55 13.90
C GLN A 68 0.39 17.35 14.81
N LEU A 69 0.11 16.15 14.26
CA LEU A 69 -0.16 14.96 15.07
C LEU A 69 0.97 14.60 16.03
N ASP A 70 2.22 14.89 15.68
CA ASP A 70 3.38 14.63 16.54
C ASP A 70 3.43 15.58 17.77
N ASN A 71 2.78 16.75 17.68
CA ASN A 71 2.74 17.75 18.74
C ASN A 71 1.51 17.64 19.65
N VAL A 72 0.63 16.68 19.37
CA VAL A 72 -0.60 16.46 20.15
C VAL A 72 -0.27 15.72 21.46
N ARG A 73 -0.47 16.39 22.59
CA ARG A 73 -0.23 15.81 23.93
C ARG A 73 -1.54 15.48 24.63
N TYR A 74 -1.98 14.22 24.51
CA TYR A 74 -3.11 13.71 25.29
C TYR A 74 -2.67 12.66 26.30
N ARG A 75 -3.19 12.79 27.53
CA ARG A 75 -2.92 11.82 28.62
C ARG A 75 -3.66 10.49 28.44
N LYS A 76 -4.83 10.48 27.79
CA LYS A 76 -5.67 9.28 27.62
C LYS A 76 -5.78 8.89 26.14
N GLY A 77 -5.55 7.61 25.84
CA GLY A 77 -5.59 7.07 24.47
C GLY A 77 -6.95 7.25 23.77
N LYS A 78 -8.07 7.22 24.50
CA LYS A 78 -9.41 7.46 23.92
C LYS A 78 -9.54 8.85 23.28
N ARG A 79 -8.99 9.89 23.92
CA ARG A 79 -9.03 11.26 23.40
C ARG A 79 -8.08 11.43 22.21
N ALA A 80 -6.89 10.81 22.29
CA ALA A 80 -5.94 10.78 21.19
C ALA A 80 -6.53 10.13 19.93
N LYS A 81 -7.24 9.01 20.10
CA LYS A 81 -7.92 8.33 18.99
C LYS A 81 -8.95 9.23 18.32
N ILE A 82 -9.85 9.85 19.08
CA ILE A 82 -10.88 10.74 18.51
C ILE A 82 -10.25 11.91 17.75
N HIS A 83 -9.18 12.51 18.29
CA HIS A 83 -8.48 13.60 17.60
C HIS A 83 -7.82 13.12 16.30
N PHE A 84 -7.17 11.97 16.32
CA PHE A 84 -6.60 11.37 15.12
C PHE A 84 -7.66 11.08 14.05
N ASP A 85 -8.78 10.49 14.46
CA ASP A 85 -9.91 10.19 13.57
C ASP A 85 -10.47 11.47 12.94
N MET A 86 -10.64 12.53 13.75
CA MET A 86 -11.08 13.85 13.26
C MET A 86 -10.07 14.51 12.31
N ALA A 87 -8.78 14.51 12.63
CA ALA A 87 -7.74 15.07 11.76
C ALA A 87 -7.71 14.36 10.40
N THR A 88 -7.85 13.03 10.42
CA THR A 88 -7.90 12.21 9.20
C THR A 88 -9.15 12.52 8.38
N LEU A 89 -10.31 12.67 9.03
CA LEU A 89 -11.56 13.05 8.35
C LEU A 89 -11.43 14.43 7.67
N ILE A 90 -10.92 15.42 8.40
CA ILE A 90 -10.73 16.78 7.87
C ILE A 90 -9.75 16.75 6.69
N TYR A 91 -8.61 16.05 6.80
CA TYR A 91 -7.67 15.91 5.70
C TYR A 91 -8.33 15.35 4.44
N ASN A 92 -9.09 14.26 4.56
CA ASN A 92 -9.77 13.63 3.43
C ASN A 92 -10.83 14.56 2.81
N ALA A 93 -11.60 15.28 3.63
CA ALA A 93 -12.59 16.23 3.15
C ALA A 93 -11.93 17.41 2.39
N SER A 94 -10.89 18.01 2.97
CA SER A 94 -10.12 19.09 2.35
C SER A 94 -9.46 18.65 1.05
N LYS A 95 -8.87 17.45 1.04
CA LYS A 95 -8.22 16.91 -0.16
C LYS A 95 -9.22 16.63 -1.27
N LEU A 96 -10.38 16.05 -0.95
CA LEU A 96 -11.46 15.85 -1.92
C LEU A 96 -11.97 17.16 -2.50
N ALA A 97 -12.15 18.19 -1.67
CA ALA A 97 -12.56 19.52 -2.13
C ALA A 97 -11.53 20.13 -3.08
N ALA A 98 -10.25 20.09 -2.72
CA ALA A 98 -9.16 20.57 -3.57
C ALA A 98 -9.09 19.81 -4.91
N ASP A 99 -9.24 18.48 -4.88
CA ASP A 99 -9.21 17.67 -6.10
C ASP A 99 -10.38 17.98 -7.03
N ARG A 100 -11.58 18.26 -6.48
CA ARG A 100 -12.75 18.72 -7.26
C ARG A 100 -12.52 20.09 -7.89
N ILE A 101 -11.98 21.04 -7.14
CA ILE A 101 -11.65 22.38 -7.66
C ILE A 101 -10.61 22.28 -8.77
N ASN A 102 -9.56 21.50 -8.57
CA ASN A 102 -8.52 21.29 -9.59
C ASN A 102 -9.11 20.65 -10.86
N ALA A 103 -9.98 19.66 -10.73
CA ALA A 103 -10.65 19.04 -11.89
C ALA A 103 -11.47 20.05 -12.69
N GLN A 104 -12.21 20.94 -12.02
CA GLN A 104 -12.97 22.02 -12.67
C GLN A 104 -12.04 23.02 -13.37
N LEU A 105 -10.93 23.41 -12.73
CA LEU A 105 -9.94 24.32 -13.32
C LEU A 105 -9.31 23.72 -14.59
N TYR A 106 -8.91 22.45 -14.55
CA TYR A 106 -8.35 21.78 -15.73
C TYR A 106 -9.35 21.69 -16.89
N GLN A 107 -10.63 21.44 -16.59
CA GLN A 107 -11.68 21.46 -17.61
C GLN A 107 -11.86 22.86 -18.23
N SER A 108 -11.80 23.92 -17.41
CA SER A 108 -11.94 25.30 -17.89
C SER A 108 -10.76 25.79 -18.73
N GLN A 109 -9.57 25.22 -18.54
CA GLN A 109 -8.36 25.57 -19.30
C GLN A 109 -8.22 24.78 -20.61
N ALA A 110 -8.90 23.64 -20.72
CA ALA A 110 -8.86 22.78 -21.90
C ALA A 110 -9.98 23.08 -22.92
N ALA A 111 -10.95 23.92 -22.54
CA ALA A 111 -12.01 24.45 -23.40
C ALA A 111 -11.61 25.79 -24.00
#